data_AF-A0A6G0WFN7-F1
#
_entry.id   AF-A0A6G0WFN7-F1
#
_cell.length_a   1.000
_cell.length_b   1.000
_cell.length_c   1.000
_cell.angle_alpha   90.00
_cell.angle_beta   90.00
_cell.angle_gamma   90.00
#
_symmetry.space_group_name_H-M   'P 1'
#
loop_
_entity.id
_entity.type
_entity.pdbx_description
1 polymer ?
#
loop_
_entity_poly.entity_id
_entity_poly.type
_entity_poly.pdbx_seq_one_letter_code
_entity_poly.pdbx_strand_id
1 'polypeptide(L)'
;MKIPTVIALIGAVAFGQQVGTNTPEVHPQLPSQTCTSSGGCKTENTKLVLDANWRRTHNVGGSTNCYTGNTWNSALCPDPAACATNCALDGAYYSGTLKLVTHGPYSTNVGSRLYLLEDDNNYKLFKLLNQEFTFDVDASQLPCGLNGALYFVQMDKDGGKSKYTSNKDGGKSKYTSNKAGAAYGTGYCDAQCPHDIKWINGEANVQNWTPSNGDPNV
;
A
#
# COMPACT_ATOMS: atom_id res chain seq x y z
N MET A 1 -17.53 -44.16 32.85
CA MET A 1 -17.92 -43.16 31.83
C MET A 1 -16.90 -42.03 31.88
N LYS A 2 -15.91 -42.01 30.98
CA LYS A 2 -14.83 -41.01 30.97
C LYS A 2 -15.26 -39.86 30.04
N ILE A 3 -15.48 -38.68 30.60
CA ILE A 3 -15.83 -37.48 29.85
C ILE A 3 -14.53 -36.96 29.20
N PRO A 4 -14.46 -36.82 27.87
CA PRO A 4 -13.28 -36.26 27.24
C PRO A 4 -13.28 -34.74 27.44
N THR A 5 -12.23 -34.24 28.09
CA THR A 5 -11.96 -32.80 28.19
C THR A 5 -11.56 -32.29 26.80
N VAL A 6 -12.47 -31.55 26.15
CA VAL A 6 -12.15 -30.80 24.93
C VAL A 6 -11.34 -29.57 25.33
N ILE A 7 -10.03 -29.61 25.12
CA ILE A 7 -9.18 -28.43 25.22
C ILE A 7 -9.46 -27.59 23.97
N ALA A 8 -10.26 -26.55 24.12
CA ALA A 8 -10.44 -25.53 23.10
C ALA A 8 -9.16 -24.70 23.02
N LEU A 9 -8.32 -25.00 22.03
CA LEU A 9 -7.17 -24.17 21.68
C LEU A 9 -7.70 -22.86 21.06
N ILE A 10 -7.83 -21.81 21.87
CA ILE A 10 -8.08 -20.46 21.35
C ILE A 10 -6.78 -20.00 20.70
N GLY A 11 -6.62 -20.30 19.41
CA GLY A 11 -5.52 -19.77 18.63
C GLY A 11 -5.67 -18.25 18.58
N ALA A 12 -4.69 -17.52 19.11
CA ALA A 12 -4.59 -16.08 18.92
C ALA A 12 -4.42 -15.81 17.42
N VAL A 13 -5.50 -15.37 16.78
CA VAL A 13 -5.44 -14.96 15.37
C VAL A 13 -4.82 -13.57 15.35
N ALA A 14 -3.50 -13.50 15.18
CA ALA A 14 -2.81 -12.23 14.96
C ALA A 14 -3.16 -11.75 13.54
N PHE A 15 -3.96 -10.71 13.46
CA PHE A 15 -4.28 -10.01 12.23
C PHE A 15 -3.11 -9.06 11.91
N GLY A 16 -2.70 -8.83 10.65
CA GLY A 16 -1.72 -7.76 10.35
C GLY A 16 -2.40 -6.56 9.70
N GLN A 17 -1.72 -5.76 8.89
CA GLN A 17 -2.37 -4.58 8.31
C GLN A 17 -3.66 -4.97 7.57
N GLN A 18 -4.78 -4.45 8.07
CA GLN A 18 -6.11 -4.84 7.63
C GLN A 18 -6.61 -4.00 6.45
N VAL A 19 -7.72 -4.45 5.86
CA VAL A 19 -8.45 -3.72 4.81
C VAL A 19 -9.55 -2.92 5.48
N GLY A 20 -9.54 -1.61 5.25
CA GLY A 20 -10.57 -0.67 5.71
C GLY A 20 -11.81 -0.78 4.84
N THR A 21 -12.95 -0.38 5.40
CA THR A 21 -14.25 -0.50 4.74
C THR A 21 -15.07 0.79 4.82
N ASN A 22 -14.48 1.89 5.30
CA ASN A 22 -15.18 3.16 5.43
C ASN A 22 -15.28 3.86 4.06
N THR A 23 -14.26 3.69 3.23
CA THR A 23 -14.18 4.20 1.86
C THR A 23 -13.99 3.01 0.91
N PRO A 24 -14.87 2.80 -0.09
CA PRO A 24 -14.65 1.79 -1.12
C PRO A 24 -13.39 2.09 -1.94
N GLU A 25 -12.56 1.08 -2.18
CA GLU A 25 -11.44 1.19 -3.11
C GLU A 25 -11.92 0.90 -4.55
N VAL A 26 -11.72 1.86 -5.45
CA VAL A 26 -12.08 1.73 -6.86
C VAL A 26 -10.90 2.22 -7.71
N HIS A 27 -10.23 1.29 -8.39
CA HIS A 27 -9.03 1.58 -9.18
C HIS A 27 -9.36 2.31 -10.49
N PRO A 28 -8.82 3.53 -10.73
CA PRO A 28 -8.94 4.21 -12.01
C PRO A 28 -8.37 3.37 -13.15
N GLN A 29 -9.05 3.35 -14.29
CA GLN A 29 -8.52 2.69 -15.48
C GLN A 29 -7.39 3.53 -16.08
N LEU A 30 -6.29 2.87 -16.44
CA LEU A 30 -5.25 3.45 -17.28
C LEU A 30 -4.81 2.35 -18.25
N PRO A 31 -5.49 2.20 -19.39
CA PRO A 31 -5.13 1.20 -20.38
C PRO A 31 -3.68 1.38 -20.84
N SER A 32 -2.94 0.27 -20.92
CA SER A 32 -1.58 0.23 -21.46
C SER A 32 -1.56 -0.61 -22.73
N GLN A 33 -0.41 -0.70 -23.39
CA GLN A 33 -0.27 -1.49 -24.60
C GLN A 33 0.96 -2.39 -24.54
N THR A 34 0.81 -3.63 -25.00
CA THR A 34 1.92 -4.55 -25.26
C THR A 34 2.06 -4.71 -26.77
N CYS A 35 3.25 -4.39 -27.30
CA CYS A 35 3.53 -4.40 -28.72
C CYS A 35 4.48 -5.55 -29.10
N THR A 36 4.31 -6.09 -30.30
CA THR A 36 5.25 -7.06 -30.90
C THR A 36 5.68 -6.60 -32.28
N SER A 37 6.88 -6.99 -32.72
CA SER A 37 7.44 -6.56 -34.00
C SER A 37 6.59 -6.96 -35.22
N SER A 38 5.83 -8.04 -35.13
CA SER A 38 5.00 -8.56 -36.23
C SER A 38 3.50 -8.32 -36.05
N GLY A 39 3.04 -8.02 -34.83
CA GLY A 39 1.62 -8.03 -34.47
C GLY A 39 1.05 -6.67 -34.05
N GLY A 40 1.85 -5.60 -34.10
CA GLY A 40 1.44 -4.28 -33.61
C GLY A 40 1.19 -4.29 -32.10
N CYS A 41 0.39 -3.33 -31.62
CA CYS A 41 0.13 -3.12 -30.21
C CYS A 41 -1.27 -3.65 -29.82
N LYS A 42 -1.33 -4.39 -28.71
CA LYS A 42 -2.57 -4.84 -28.08
C LYS A 42 -2.82 -4.07 -26.79
N THR A 43 -4.01 -3.52 -26.65
CA THR A 43 -4.44 -2.82 -25.43
C THR A 43 -4.66 -3.81 -24.30
N GLU A 44 -4.14 -3.46 -23.11
CA GLU A 44 -4.36 -4.15 -21.85
C GLU A 44 -5.21 -3.27 -20.93
N ASN A 45 -6.17 -3.87 -20.22
CA ASN A 45 -7.09 -3.17 -19.31
C ASN A 45 -6.44 -2.95 -17.93
N THR A 46 -5.28 -2.29 -17.91
CA THR A 46 -4.55 -1.98 -16.69
C THR A 46 -5.22 -0.87 -15.88
N LYS A 47 -4.92 -0.84 -14.58
CA LYS A 47 -5.52 0.10 -13.62
C LYS A 47 -4.44 0.78 -12.79
N LEU A 48 -4.80 1.82 -12.05
CA LEU A 48 -3.93 2.50 -11.09
C LEU A 48 -4.35 2.21 -9.66
N VAL A 49 -3.36 2.13 -8.77
CA VAL A 49 -3.58 2.08 -7.31
C VAL A 49 -2.65 3.04 -6.59
N LEU A 50 -3.21 3.78 -5.64
CA LEU A 50 -2.49 4.69 -4.76
C LEU A 50 -1.67 3.90 -3.74
N ASP A 51 -0.45 4.35 -3.53
CA ASP A 51 0.45 3.86 -2.49
C ASP A 51 -0.17 3.93 -1.08
N ALA A 52 0.14 2.91 -0.27
CA ALA A 52 -0.40 2.76 1.07
C ALA A 52 -0.08 3.94 2.01
N ASN A 53 1.02 4.67 1.81
CA ASN A 53 1.44 5.77 2.67
C ASN A 53 0.47 6.97 2.56
N TRP A 54 -0.20 7.15 1.42
CA TRP A 54 -1.18 8.23 1.21
C TRP A 54 -2.59 7.89 1.70
N ARG A 55 -2.83 6.63 2.10
CA ARG A 55 -4.14 6.19 2.54
C ARG A 55 -4.40 6.60 3.97
N ARG A 56 -5.66 6.92 4.25
CA ARG A 56 -6.14 7.02 5.63
C ARG A 56 -5.95 5.66 6.29
N THR A 57 -5.38 5.68 7.49
CA THR A 57 -5.23 4.50 8.33
C THR A 57 -6.03 4.69 9.61
N HIS A 58 -6.96 3.78 9.89
CA HIS A 58 -7.85 3.86 11.05
C HIS A 58 -8.01 2.50 11.73
N ASN A 59 -8.56 2.49 12.94
CA ASN A 59 -8.80 1.25 13.66
C ASN A 59 -9.81 0.34 12.91
N VAL A 60 -9.60 -0.97 12.98
CA VAL A 60 -10.50 -1.97 12.40
C VAL A 60 -11.91 -1.80 12.98
N GLY A 61 -12.92 -1.79 12.10
CA GLY A 61 -14.33 -1.66 12.49
C GLY A 61 -14.74 -0.29 13.04
N GLY A 62 -13.84 0.70 13.06
CA GLY A 62 -14.14 2.07 13.50
C GLY A 62 -13.57 3.13 12.58
N SER A 63 -13.47 4.36 13.08
CA SER A 63 -13.01 5.53 12.33
C SER A 63 -11.92 6.31 13.09
N THR A 64 -11.43 5.79 14.21
CA THR A 64 -10.34 6.41 14.98
C THR A 64 -9.04 6.24 14.22
N ASN A 65 -8.35 7.33 13.90
CA ASN A 65 -7.11 7.26 13.14
C ASN A 65 -6.01 6.56 13.94
N CYS A 66 -5.30 5.65 13.27
CA CYS A 66 -4.07 5.07 13.80
C CYS A 66 -2.85 5.97 13.56
N TYR A 67 -2.95 6.85 12.57
CA TYR A 67 -1.91 7.79 12.21
C TYR A 67 -2.55 9.13 11.81
N THR A 68 -2.13 10.23 12.42
CA THR A 68 -2.66 11.58 12.18
C THR A 68 -1.52 12.59 12.10
N GLY A 69 -1.54 13.43 11.04
CA GLY A 69 -0.39 14.29 10.73
C GLY A 69 0.82 13.41 10.50
N ASN A 70 1.80 13.51 11.39
CA ASN A 70 3.04 12.74 11.37
C ASN A 70 3.25 11.86 12.61
N THR A 71 2.17 11.49 13.31
CA THR A 71 2.24 10.72 14.56
C THR A 71 1.31 9.52 14.58
N TRP A 72 1.79 8.43 15.18
CA TRP A 72 1.00 7.24 15.47
C TRP A 72 0.20 7.39 16.76
N ASN A 73 -1.01 6.83 16.78
CA ASN A 73 -1.82 6.72 17.98
C ASN A 73 -1.29 5.58 18.86
N SER A 74 -0.60 5.91 19.96
CA SER A 74 0.06 4.93 20.84
C SER A 74 -0.89 3.92 21.50
N ALA A 75 -2.18 4.25 21.67
CA ALA A 75 -3.15 3.31 22.22
C ALA A 75 -3.52 2.20 21.22
N LEU A 76 -3.56 2.53 19.92
CA LEU A 76 -3.84 1.58 18.85
C LEU A 76 -2.57 0.90 18.34
N CYS A 77 -1.44 1.61 18.42
CA CYS A 77 -0.14 1.22 17.89
C CYS A 77 0.95 1.23 18.97
N PRO A 78 0.84 0.40 20.03
CA PRO A 78 1.88 0.32 21.06
C PRO A 78 3.15 -0.38 20.55
N ASP A 79 3.01 -1.25 19.55
CA ASP A 79 4.11 -1.95 18.88
C ASP A 79 3.75 -2.25 17.42
N PRO A 80 4.73 -2.62 16.56
CA PRO A 80 4.51 -2.86 15.14
C PRO A 80 3.43 -3.88 14.80
N ALA A 81 3.36 -4.97 15.57
CA ALA A 81 2.46 -6.08 15.33
C ALA A 81 1.03 -5.76 15.79
N ALA A 82 0.90 -5.18 16.99
CA ALA A 82 -0.39 -4.71 17.51
C ALA A 82 -0.98 -3.63 16.59
N CYS A 83 -0.16 -2.67 16.15
CA CYS A 83 -0.60 -1.63 15.23
C CYS A 83 -1.12 -2.23 13.92
N ALA A 84 -0.39 -3.17 13.33
CA ALA A 84 -0.85 -3.88 12.14
C ALA A 84 -2.20 -4.55 12.38
N THR A 85 -2.34 -5.31 13.48
CA THR A 85 -3.60 -5.97 13.89
C THR A 85 -4.77 -5.00 14.00
N ASN A 86 -4.53 -3.87 14.65
CA ASN A 86 -5.57 -2.94 15.07
C ASN A 86 -5.98 -1.97 13.96
N CYS A 87 -5.17 -1.83 12.91
CA CYS A 87 -5.31 -0.76 11.92
C CYS A 87 -5.52 -1.27 10.50
N ALA A 88 -6.26 -0.50 9.73
CA ALA A 88 -6.68 -0.83 8.39
C ALA A 88 -6.37 0.30 7.41
N LEU A 89 -5.97 -0.05 6.18
CA LEU A 89 -5.88 0.90 5.06
C LEU A 89 -7.25 1.08 4.44
N ASP A 90 -7.74 2.31 4.42
CA ASP A 90 -9.01 2.61 3.78
C ASP A 90 -8.85 2.77 2.25
N GLY A 91 -9.98 2.76 1.54
CA GLY A 91 -10.01 3.15 0.14
C GLY A 91 -9.61 4.61 -0.07
N ALA A 92 -9.35 4.99 -1.32
CA ALA A 92 -8.98 6.34 -1.69
C ALA A 92 -9.98 6.96 -2.67
N TYR A 93 -10.22 8.27 -2.51
CA TYR A 93 -10.92 9.06 -3.51
C TYR A 93 -9.93 9.51 -4.59
N TYR A 94 -9.97 8.81 -5.72
CA TYR A 94 -9.25 9.24 -6.92
C TYR A 94 -10.06 10.34 -7.60
N SER A 95 -9.58 11.59 -7.58
CA SER A 95 -10.09 12.56 -8.54
C SER A 95 -9.60 12.17 -9.93
N GLY A 96 -10.46 12.29 -10.97
CA GLY A 96 -10.12 11.93 -12.35
C GLY A 96 -8.88 12.65 -12.92
N THR A 97 -8.38 13.66 -12.23
CA THR A 97 -7.04 14.22 -12.39
C THR A 97 -6.31 14.11 -11.05
N LEU A 98 -5.19 13.40 -11.02
CA LEU A 98 -4.31 13.38 -9.85
C LEU A 98 -3.65 14.74 -9.72
N LYS A 99 -4.04 15.49 -8.69
CA LYS A 99 -3.48 16.81 -8.42
C LYS A 99 -2.30 16.68 -7.47
N LEU A 100 -1.35 17.61 -7.60
CA LEU A 100 -0.25 17.73 -6.64
C LEU A 100 -0.77 17.93 -5.21
N VAL A 101 -1.85 18.69 -5.04
CA VAL A 101 -2.51 18.84 -3.73
C VAL A 101 -3.94 18.35 -3.84
N THR A 102 -4.29 17.39 -2.99
CA THR A 102 -5.64 16.84 -2.90
C THR A 102 -6.16 17.01 -1.48
N HIS A 103 -7.25 17.77 -1.33
CA HIS A 103 -7.93 17.93 -0.05
C HIS A 103 -9.01 16.87 0.11
N GLY A 104 -8.79 15.93 1.02
CA GLY A 104 -9.81 15.00 1.49
C GLY A 104 -10.59 15.57 2.67
N PRO A 105 -11.70 14.92 3.07
CA PRO A 105 -12.48 15.36 4.24
C PRO A 105 -11.72 15.27 5.57
N TYR A 106 -10.63 14.50 5.62
CA TYR A 106 -9.86 14.24 6.84
C TYR A 106 -8.35 14.49 6.70
N SER A 107 -7.85 14.87 5.52
CA SER A 107 -6.42 15.11 5.29
C SER A 107 -6.19 16.00 4.08
N THR A 108 -5.02 16.66 4.04
CA THR A 108 -4.49 17.26 2.83
C THR A 108 -3.30 16.43 2.37
N ASN A 109 -3.40 15.85 1.19
CA ASN A 109 -2.35 15.07 0.56
C ASN A 109 -1.55 15.99 -0.38
N VAL A 110 -0.22 15.97 -0.24
CA VAL A 110 0.71 16.60 -1.18
C VAL A 110 1.47 15.49 -1.90
N GLY A 111 1.51 15.57 -3.23
CA GLY A 111 2.01 14.51 -4.10
C GLY A 111 1.10 13.28 -4.16
N SER A 112 1.52 12.31 -4.96
CA SER A 112 0.98 10.96 -4.98
C SER A 112 2.02 10.00 -5.56
N ARG A 113 1.98 8.74 -5.15
CA ARG A 113 2.71 7.64 -5.78
C ARG A 113 1.70 6.56 -6.18
N LEU A 114 1.79 6.11 -7.43
CA LEU A 114 0.84 5.18 -8.02
C LEU A 114 1.57 4.02 -8.65
N TYR A 115 0.89 2.88 -8.67
CA TYR A 115 1.37 1.67 -9.32
C TYR A 115 0.39 1.23 -10.40
N LEU A 116 0.93 0.66 -11.48
CA LEU A 116 0.13 0.02 -12.51
C LEU A 116 -0.26 -1.39 -12.05
N LEU A 117 -1.56 -1.68 -12.08
CA LEU A 117 -2.16 -2.97 -11.79
C LEU A 117 -2.51 -3.69 -13.09
N GLU A 118 -2.24 -5.00 -13.15
CA GLU A 118 -2.75 -5.88 -14.21
C GLU A 118 -4.16 -6.41 -13.90
N ASP A 119 -4.50 -6.51 -12.62
CA ASP A 119 -5.84 -6.79 -12.09
C ASP A 119 -5.98 -6.15 -10.69
N ASP A 120 -7.16 -6.29 -10.05
CA ASP A 120 -7.44 -5.62 -8.77
C ASP A 120 -6.54 -6.05 -7.60
N ASN A 121 -5.74 -7.11 -7.74
CA ASN A 121 -4.90 -7.66 -6.68
C ASN A 121 -3.43 -7.81 -7.05
N ASN A 122 -3.02 -7.45 -8.26
CA ASN A 122 -1.68 -7.69 -8.77
C ASN A 122 -1.11 -6.49 -9.52
N TYR A 123 0.10 -6.10 -9.17
CA TYR A 123 0.89 -5.16 -9.96
C TYR A 123 1.24 -5.77 -11.32
N LYS A 124 1.25 -4.91 -12.35
CA LYS A 124 1.80 -5.26 -13.65
C LYS A 124 3.32 -5.36 -13.52
N LEU A 125 3.86 -6.57 -13.67
CA LEU A 125 5.31 -6.79 -13.69
C LEU A 125 5.87 -6.61 -15.09
N PHE A 126 6.93 -5.81 -15.20
CA PHE A 126 7.65 -5.57 -16.44
C PHE A 126 8.97 -6.35 -16.46
N LYS A 127 9.21 -7.08 -17.55
CA LYS A 127 10.50 -7.75 -17.82
C LYS A 127 11.23 -6.96 -18.88
N LEU A 128 12.00 -5.95 -18.46
CA LEU A 128 12.54 -4.93 -19.35
C LEU A 128 13.78 -5.33 -20.15
N LEU A 129 14.47 -6.41 -19.75
CA LEU A 129 15.65 -6.87 -20.49
C LEU A 129 15.28 -7.20 -21.94
N ASN A 130 15.98 -6.55 -22.88
CA ASN A 130 15.73 -6.67 -24.32
C ASN A 130 14.29 -6.30 -24.74
N GLN A 131 13.70 -5.31 -24.06
CA GLN A 131 12.41 -4.69 -24.40
C GLN A 131 12.56 -3.17 -24.48
N GLU A 132 11.55 -2.50 -25.06
CA GLU A 132 11.40 -1.05 -25.04
C GLU A 132 10.20 -0.68 -24.14
N PHE A 133 10.32 0.43 -23.42
CA PHE A 133 9.20 1.05 -22.70
C PHE A 133 9.08 2.50 -23.17
N THR A 134 7.88 2.86 -23.63
CA THR A 134 7.60 4.17 -24.24
C THR A 134 6.33 4.76 -23.63
N PHE A 135 6.34 6.07 -23.40
CA PHE A 135 5.20 6.82 -22.86
C PHE A 135 5.25 8.27 -23.34
N ASP A 136 4.07 8.89 -23.42
CA ASP A 136 3.93 10.33 -23.65
C ASP A 136 3.78 11.06 -22.31
N VAL A 137 4.34 12.26 -22.21
CA VAL A 137 4.25 13.09 -21.00
C VAL A 137 4.15 14.56 -21.36
N ASP A 138 3.22 15.25 -20.69
CA ASP A 138 3.17 16.71 -20.67
C ASP A 138 3.74 17.21 -19.34
N ALA A 139 4.94 17.81 -19.40
CA ALA A 139 5.63 18.41 -18.26
C ALA A 139 5.53 19.95 -18.24
N SER A 140 4.69 20.55 -19.08
CA SER A 140 4.61 22.02 -19.26
C SER A 140 4.21 22.78 -17.99
N GLN A 141 3.49 22.12 -17.08
CA GLN A 141 3.04 22.70 -15.80
C GLN A 141 3.88 22.23 -14.59
N LEU A 142 5.06 21.64 -14.80
CA LEU A 142 5.98 21.26 -13.73
C LEU A 142 7.02 22.37 -13.50
N PRO A 143 6.80 23.31 -12.57
CA PRO A 143 7.80 24.33 -12.21
C PRO A 143 9.01 23.72 -11.49
N CYS A 144 10.04 24.55 -11.30
CA CYS A 144 11.23 24.22 -10.52
C CYS A 144 10.86 23.72 -9.11
N GLY A 145 11.56 22.70 -8.63
CA GLY A 145 11.36 22.10 -7.31
C GLY A 145 10.33 20.96 -7.26
N LEU A 146 9.64 20.67 -8.37
CA LEU A 146 8.77 19.50 -8.51
C LEU A 146 9.43 18.41 -9.36
N ASN A 147 8.97 17.17 -9.16
CA ASN A 147 9.42 16.03 -9.94
C ASN A 147 8.22 15.16 -10.35
N GLY A 148 7.96 15.09 -11.66
CA GLY A 148 7.05 14.11 -12.25
C GLY A 148 7.82 12.86 -12.64
N ALA A 149 7.81 11.84 -11.78
CA ALA A 149 8.63 10.65 -11.96
C ALA A 149 7.83 9.45 -12.48
N LEU A 150 8.35 8.79 -13.51
CA LEU A 150 7.96 7.46 -13.94
C LEU A 150 9.19 6.57 -13.87
N TYR A 151 9.12 5.48 -13.10
CA TYR A 151 10.25 4.59 -12.85
C TYR A 151 9.79 3.18 -12.47
N PHE A 152 10.74 2.24 -12.42
CA PHE A 152 10.49 0.85 -12.04
C PHE A 152 11.20 0.52 -10.72
N VAL A 153 10.54 -0.32 -9.91
CA VAL A 153 11.08 -0.86 -8.66
C VAL A 153 10.78 -2.35 -8.56
N GLN A 154 11.60 -3.08 -7.80
CA GLN A 154 11.48 -4.52 -7.64
C GLN A 154 10.54 -4.89 -6.48
N MET A 155 9.28 -4.50 -6.61
CA MET A 155 8.22 -4.85 -5.66
C MET A 155 7.69 -6.28 -5.91
N ASP A 156 7.21 -6.94 -4.85
CA ASP A 156 6.49 -8.20 -4.96
C ASP A 156 5.15 -7.96 -5.70
N LYS A 157 4.78 -8.87 -6.61
CA LYS A 157 3.59 -8.74 -7.49
C LYS A 157 2.29 -8.44 -6.74
N ASP A 158 2.13 -9.02 -5.56
CA ASP A 158 0.93 -8.92 -4.72
C ASP A 158 1.10 -7.91 -3.56
N GLY A 159 2.12 -7.05 -3.61
CA GLY A 159 2.46 -6.11 -2.54
C GLY A 159 3.00 -6.80 -1.27
N GLY A 160 3.50 -8.03 -1.39
CA GLY A 160 3.99 -8.83 -0.28
C GLY A 160 2.88 -9.57 0.48
N LYS A 161 1.63 -9.53 -0.01
CA LYS A 161 0.48 -10.18 0.63
C LYS A 161 0.72 -11.66 0.91
N SER A 162 1.18 -12.43 -0.08
CA SER A 162 1.49 -13.85 0.08
C SER A 162 2.75 -14.09 0.92
N LYS A 163 3.73 -13.17 0.86
CA LYS A 163 5.00 -13.28 1.60
C LYS A 163 4.79 -13.10 3.10
N TYR A 164 3.93 -12.17 3.47
CA TYR A 164 3.64 -11.81 4.85
C TYR A 164 2.22 -12.24 5.21
N THR A 165 1.94 -13.54 5.10
CA THR A 165 0.72 -14.15 5.66
C THR A 165 1.01 -14.77 7.02
N SER A 166 0.00 -14.79 7.88
CA SER A 166 0.01 -15.59 9.11
C SER A 166 0.32 -17.06 8.78
N ASN A 167 1.25 -17.68 9.50
CA ASN A 167 1.59 -19.12 9.48
C ASN A 167 2.52 -19.65 8.38
N LYS A 168 3.38 -18.85 7.73
CA LYS A 168 4.35 -19.42 6.78
C LYS A 168 5.39 -20.39 7.39
N ASP A 169 5.49 -20.46 8.71
CA ASP A 169 6.45 -21.28 9.45
C ASP A 169 5.84 -21.98 10.70
N GLY A 170 4.51 -22.21 10.70
CA GLY A 170 3.83 -22.84 11.83
C GLY A 170 3.62 -21.91 13.04
N GLY A 171 3.49 -20.60 12.80
CA GLY A 171 3.19 -19.59 13.83
C GLY A 171 4.44 -18.94 14.44
N LYS A 172 5.61 -19.08 13.82
CA LYS A 172 6.88 -18.44 14.24
C LYS A 172 7.18 -17.15 13.47
N SER A 173 6.37 -16.83 12.46
CA SER A 173 6.62 -15.72 11.55
C SER A 173 6.57 -14.45 12.38
N LYS A 174 7.72 -13.78 12.47
CA LYS A 174 7.89 -12.50 13.14
C LYS A 174 6.92 -11.42 12.63
N TYR A 175 6.43 -11.59 11.40
CA TYR A 175 5.64 -10.61 10.67
C TYR A 175 4.13 -10.84 10.80
N THR A 176 3.41 -9.77 11.11
CA THR A 176 1.95 -9.70 11.07
C THR A 176 1.41 -9.72 9.63
N SER A 177 0.24 -10.32 9.44
CA SER A 177 -0.32 -10.62 8.11
C SER A 177 -0.71 -9.38 7.29
N ASN A 178 -0.01 -9.07 6.19
CA ASN A 178 -0.45 -8.07 5.21
C ASN A 178 -1.70 -8.59 4.48
N LYS A 179 -2.89 -8.11 4.85
CA LYS A 179 -4.14 -8.48 4.15
C LYS A 179 -4.48 -7.54 2.99
N ALA A 180 -3.94 -6.33 3.02
CA ALA A 180 -4.17 -5.26 2.07
C ALA A 180 -3.59 -5.59 0.68
N GLY A 181 -2.28 -5.86 0.60
CA GLY A 181 -1.61 -6.24 -0.65
C GLY A 181 -1.58 -5.14 -1.72
N ALA A 182 -1.36 -5.55 -2.98
CA ALA A 182 -1.28 -4.63 -4.12
C ALA A 182 -2.58 -3.85 -4.35
N ALA A 183 -3.74 -4.43 -4.00
CA ALA A 183 -5.05 -3.77 -4.04
C ALA A 183 -5.10 -2.48 -3.21
N TYR A 184 -4.18 -2.29 -2.26
CA TYR A 184 -4.09 -1.08 -1.44
C TYR A 184 -2.69 -0.46 -1.50
N GLY A 185 -1.90 -0.77 -2.53
CA GLY A 185 -0.62 -0.10 -2.77
C GLY A 185 0.49 -0.41 -1.75
N THR A 186 0.48 -1.60 -1.14
CA THR A 186 1.50 -2.01 -0.15
C THR A 186 2.77 -2.58 -0.79
N GLY A 187 3.86 -2.64 -0.02
CA GLY A 187 5.09 -3.34 -0.43
C GLY A 187 6.10 -2.49 -1.20
N TYR A 188 5.97 -1.16 -1.15
CA TYR A 188 6.91 -0.25 -1.78
C TYR A 188 8.34 -0.46 -1.29
N CYS A 189 9.27 -0.36 -2.22
CA CYS A 189 10.71 -0.32 -1.98
C CYS A 189 11.37 0.44 -3.13
N ASP A 190 12.52 1.07 -2.87
CA ASP A 190 13.38 1.63 -3.90
C ASP A 190 14.85 1.61 -3.43
N ALA A 191 15.75 2.19 -4.23
CA ALA A 191 17.19 2.21 -3.95
C ALA A 191 17.59 3.15 -2.78
N GLN A 192 16.68 3.98 -2.27
CA GLN A 192 16.94 4.87 -1.14
C GLN A 192 16.69 4.19 0.21
N CYS A 193 16.08 3.00 0.22
CA CYS A 193 15.65 2.32 1.45
C CYS A 193 14.78 3.26 2.33
N PRO A 194 13.60 3.69 1.84
CA PRO A 194 12.82 4.75 2.46
C PRO A 194 12.31 4.33 3.84
N HIS A 195 12.55 5.18 4.84
CA HIS A 195 12.13 4.96 6.23
C HIS A 195 10.84 5.73 6.58
N ASP A 196 10.30 6.54 5.65
CA ASP A 196 9.02 7.24 5.75
C ASP A 196 7.80 6.35 5.47
N ILE A 197 8.03 5.08 5.11
CA ILE A 197 6.97 4.13 4.79
C ILE A 197 6.33 3.64 6.08
N LYS A 198 5.03 3.93 6.25
CA LYS A 198 4.26 3.53 7.44
C LYS A 198 4.11 2.02 7.62
N TRP A 199 4.19 1.26 6.53
CA TRP A 199 3.85 -0.16 6.50
C TRP A 199 4.87 -0.96 5.70
N ILE A 200 5.66 -1.77 6.39
CA ILE A 200 6.77 -2.54 5.80
C ILE A 200 6.63 -3.98 6.27
N ASN A 201 6.67 -4.93 5.33
CA ASN A 201 6.63 -6.37 5.62
C ASN A 201 5.44 -6.81 6.49
N GLY A 202 4.30 -6.13 6.37
CA GLY A 202 3.08 -6.42 7.15
C GLY A 202 3.08 -5.88 8.58
N GLU A 203 4.10 -5.14 8.98
CA GLU A 203 4.23 -4.47 10.28
C GLU A 203 4.09 -2.94 10.13
N ALA A 204 3.65 -2.27 11.19
CA ALA A 204 3.68 -0.81 11.25
C ALA A 204 5.08 -0.30 11.61
N ASN A 205 5.54 0.74 10.90
CA ASN A 205 6.78 1.42 11.19
C ASN A 205 6.60 2.43 12.35
N VAL A 206 6.30 1.94 13.54
CA VAL A 206 6.03 2.76 14.73
C VAL A 206 7.23 2.88 15.66
N GLN A 207 8.16 1.91 15.65
CA GLN A 207 9.33 1.93 16.51
C GLN A 207 10.30 3.02 16.08
N ASN A 208 10.64 3.92 17.00
CA ASN A 208 11.52 5.07 16.76
C ASN A 208 11.03 5.99 15.61
N TRP A 209 9.72 6.01 15.34
CA TRP A 209 9.13 6.95 14.40
C TRP A 209 9.44 8.37 14.85
N THR A 210 10.09 9.14 13.97
CA THR A 210 10.47 10.52 14.23
C THR A 210 9.74 11.42 13.24
N PRO A 211 8.81 12.26 13.71
CA PRO A 211 8.11 13.22 12.87
C PRO A 211 9.08 14.10 12.08
N SER A 212 8.80 14.34 10.80
CA SER A 212 9.59 15.27 9.99
C SER A 212 9.45 16.70 10.49
N ASN A 213 10.55 17.45 10.48
CA ASN A 213 10.56 18.88 10.78
C ASN A 213 10.03 19.74 9.61
N GLY A 214 9.93 19.16 8.40
CA GLY A 214 9.57 19.88 7.17
C GLY A 214 8.29 19.37 6.47
N ASP A 215 7.74 18.25 6.91
CA ASP A 215 6.50 17.67 6.37
C ASP A 215 5.54 17.35 7.53
N PRO A 216 4.34 17.95 7.57
CA PRO A 216 3.36 17.67 8.63
C PRO A 216 2.70 16.29 8.50
N ASN A 217 2.92 15.53 7.43
CA ASN A 217 2.26 14.25 7.15
C ASN A 217 3.16 13.01 7.31
N VAL A 218 4.47 13.21 7.54
CA VAL A 218 5.50 12.17 7.67
C VAL A 218 6.41 12.50 8.84
#